data_AF-A0A813EGN6-F1
#
_entry.id   AF-A0A813EGN6-F1
#
_cell.length_a   1.000
_cell.length_b   1.000
_cell.length_c   1.000
_cell.angle_alpha   90.00
_cell.angle_beta   90.00
_cell.angle_gamma   90.00
#
_symmetry.space_group_name_H-M   'P 1'
#
loop_
_entity.id
_entity.type
_entity.pdbx_description
1 polymer ?
#
loop_
_entity_poly.entity_id
_entity_poly.type
_entity_poly.pdbx_seq_one_letter_code
_entity_poly.pdbx_strand_id
1 'polypeptide(L)'
;MDAAGKEYFLEKQRTKVQFALPPHLHAWCAAILAASSLNEISDEDRCVLVQHATDTTKPEMLLDHVFVARCAPAYVQGNFKLSFSVDQSLQAVLSVLLRVLQATGGELKHGTPPKSAQERALIKLLVDMGEWTAMPIVS
;
A
#
# COMPACT_ATOMS: atom_id res chain seq x y z
N MET A 1 -2.50 1.92 -36.82
CA MET A 1 -2.79 2.44 -35.47
C MET A 1 -4.00 3.33 -35.63
N ASP A 2 -5.16 2.79 -35.29
CA ASP A 2 -6.44 3.27 -35.80
C ASP A 2 -6.89 4.53 -35.03
N ALA A 3 -7.78 5.33 -35.62
CA ALA A 3 -8.22 6.61 -35.06
C ALA A 3 -8.73 6.47 -33.61
N ALA A 4 -9.48 5.40 -33.31
CA ALA A 4 -9.97 5.08 -31.98
C ALA A 4 -8.84 4.79 -30.96
N GLY A 5 -7.73 4.21 -31.40
CA GLY A 5 -6.57 3.94 -30.55
C GLY A 5 -5.81 5.23 -30.19
N LYS A 6 -5.76 6.20 -31.10
CA LYS A 6 -5.21 7.54 -30.82
C LYS A 6 -6.10 8.33 -29.88
N GLU A 7 -7.41 8.25 -30.06
CA GLU A 7 -8.40 8.96 -29.24
C GLU A 7 -8.38 8.45 -27.79
N TYR A 8 -8.38 7.12 -27.58
CA TYR A 8 -8.21 6.52 -26.26
C TYR A 8 -6.89 6.92 -25.57
N PHE A 9 -5.80 7.00 -26.32
CA PHE A 9 -4.49 7.39 -25.78
C PHE A 9 -4.45 8.88 -25.39
N LEU A 10 -5.10 9.74 -26.18
CA LEU A 10 -5.23 11.17 -25.92
C LEU A 10 -6.19 11.45 -24.75
N GLU A 11 -7.29 10.72 -24.63
CA GLU A 11 -8.21 10.76 -23.49
C GLU A 11 -7.46 10.44 -22.19
N LYS A 12 -6.67 9.37 -22.20
CA LYS A 12 -5.86 8.92 -21.06
C LYS A 12 -4.73 9.91 -20.70
N GLN A 13 -4.25 10.70 -21.65
CA GLN A 13 -3.33 11.81 -21.39
C GLN A 13 -4.05 13.05 -20.86
N ARG A 14 -5.28 13.33 -21.31
CA ARG A 14 -6.13 14.44 -20.83
C ARG A 14 -6.59 14.25 -19.39
N THR A 15 -6.86 13.02 -18.96
CA THR A 15 -7.21 12.72 -17.57
C THR A 15 -6.01 12.73 -16.61
N LYS A 16 -4.80 13.05 -17.07
CA LYS A 16 -3.69 13.37 -16.16
C LYS A 16 -3.99 14.69 -15.47
N VAL A 17 -4.79 14.63 -14.41
CA VAL A 17 -4.85 15.67 -13.40
C VAL A 17 -3.42 15.88 -12.93
N GLN A 18 -2.84 17.03 -13.26
CA GLN A 18 -1.58 17.45 -12.67
C GLN A 18 -1.87 17.77 -11.21
N PHE A 19 -1.69 16.78 -10.35
CA PHE A 19 -1.59 17.04 -8.93
C PHE A 19 -0.32 17.86 -8.71
N ALA A 20 -0.44 18.99 -7.98
CA ALA A 20 0.71 19.80 -7.58
C ALA A 20 1.73 19.00 -6.74
N LEU A 21 1.29 17.87 -6.17
CA LEU A 21 2.08 16.98 -5.33
C LEU A 21 2.06 15.54 -5.85
N PRO A 22 3.10 14.74 -5.54
CA PRO A 22 3.10 13.33 -5.88
C PRO A 22 1.85 12.62 -5.31
N PRO A 23 1.11 11.85 -6.13
CA PRO A 23 -0.19 11.30 -5.74
C PRO A 23 -0.11 10.29 -4.58
N HIS A 24 1.06 9.71 -4.34
CA HIS A 24 1.28 8.80 -3.23
C HIS A 24 1.17 9.49 -1.87
N LEU A 25 1.55 10.77 -1.75
CA LEU A 25 1.45 11.50 -0.48
C LEU A 25 0.00 11.68 -0.06
N HIS A 26 -0.89 12.00 -1.01
CA HIS A 26 -2.33 12.07 -0.76
C HIS A 26 -2.91 10.71 -0.37
N ALA A 27 -2.50 9.64 -1.04
CA ALA A 27 -2.94 8.29 -0.70
C ALA A 27 -2.50 7.88 0.72
N TRP A 28 -1.30 8.28 1.14
CA TRP A 28 -0.82 8.07 2.51
C TRP A 28 -1.66 8.82 3.53
N CYS A 29 -1.84 10.14 3.36
CA CYS A 29 -2.65 10.95 4.28
C CYS A 29 -4.09 10.42 4.38
N ALA A 30 -4.69 10.05 3.24
CA ALA A 30 -6.03 9.47 3.21
C ALA A 30 -6.10 8.14 3.96
N ALA A 31 -5.08 7.27 3.83
CA ALA A 31 -5.02 6.01 4.55
C ALA A 31 -4.92 6.22 6.08
N ILE A 32 -4.09 7.16 6.54
CA ILE A 32 -3.95 7.50 7.96
C ILE A 32 -5.28 8.02 8.53
N LEU A 33 -5.91 8.98 7.84
CA LEU A 33 -7.18 9.56 8.26
C LEU A 33 -8.30 8.50 8.29
N ALA A 34 -8.42 7.70 7.23
CA ALA A 34 -9.40 6.61 7.18
C ALA A 34 -9.20 5.61 8.32
N ALA A 35 -7.95 5.17 8.55
CA ALA A 35 -7.63 4.24 9.63
C ALA A 35 -7.93 4.84 11.03
N SER A 36 -7.60 6.11 11.24
CA SER A 36 -7.88 6.80 12.51
C SER A 36 -9.37 7.00 12.80
N SER A 37 -10.23 6.91 11.77
CA SER A 37 -11.68 7.06 11.87
C SER A 37 -12.43 5.74 12.09
N LEU A 38 -11.74 4.61 12.07
CA LEU A 38 -12.34 3.31 12.32
C LEU A 38 -12.82 3.21 13.78
N ASN A 39 -13.93 2.51 14.01
CA ASN A 39 -14.46 2.30 15.36
C ASN A 39 -13.71 1.16 16.10
N GLU A 40 -13.16 0.21 15.37
CA GLU A 40 -12.57 -1.04 15.87
C GLU A 40 -11.04 -0.96 16.01
N ILE A 41 -10.52 0.16 16.54
CA ILE A 41 -9.09 0.41 16.77
C ILE A 41 -8.87 0.78 18.24
N SER A 42 -7.76 0.33 18.83
CA SER A 42 -7.41 0.69 20.21
C SER A 42 -7.10 2.18 20.34
N ASP A 43 -7.27 2.72 21.55
CA ASP A 43 -7.01 4.14 21.81
C ASP A 43 -5.53 4.48 21.62
N GLU A 44 -4.61 3.55 21.93
CA GLU A 44 -3.17 3.75 21.69
C GLU A 44 -2.85 3.85 20.20
N ASP A 45 -3.37 2.93 19.38
CA ASP A 45 -3.12 2.92 17.94
C ASP A 45 -3.78 4.13 17.26
N ARG A 46 -4.97 4.52 17.72
CA ARG A 46 -5.63 5.75 17.28
C ARG A 46 -4.80 6.98 17.63
N CYS A 47 -4.25 7.05 18.84
CA CYS A 47 -3.41 8.16 19.29
C CYS A 47 -2.19 8.34 18.37
N VAL A 48 -1.49 7.25 18.01
CA VAL A 48 -0.35 7.31 17.09
C VAL A 48 -0.74 7.85 15.72
N LEU A 49 -1.84 7.37 15.14
CA LEU A 49 -2.30 7.82 13.82
C LEU A 49 -2.77 9.27 13.82
N VAL A 50 -3.51 9.68 14.86
CA VAL A 50 -3.98 11.06 15.02
C VAL A 50 -2.79 11.99 15.24
N GLN A 51 -1.83 11.62 16.10
CA GLN A 51 -0.62 12.41 16.32
C GLN A 51 0.16 12.59 15.02
N HIS A 52 0.36 11.53 14.24
CA HIS A 52 1.01 11.63 12.93
C HIS A 52 0.25 12.58 11.98
N ALA A 53 -1.08 12.52 11.97
CA ALA A 53 -1.92 13.41 11.17
C ALA A 53 -1.82 14.87 11.62
N THR A 54 -1.70 15.12 12.93
CA THR A 54 -1.52 16.46 13.50
C THR A 54 -0.13 17.03 13.20
N ASP A 55 0.92 16.22 13.34
CA ASP A 55 2.31 16.62 13.06
C ASP A 55 2.53 16.88 11.57
N THR A 56 1.80 16.16 10.71
CA THR A 56 1.85 16.32 9.25
C THR A 56 0.81 17.34 8.78
N THR A 57 1.07 18.62 9.03
CA THR A 57 0.17 19.71 8.60
C THR A 57 0.10 19.90 7.07
N LYS A 58 1.17 19.54 6.34
CA LYS A 58 1.24 19.61 4.87
C LYS A 58 1.79 18.31 4.29
N PRO A 59 1.20 17.76 3.21
CA PRO A 59 1.70 16.52 2.58
C PRO A 59 3.14 16.65 2.05
N GLU A 60 3.58 17.86 1.70
CA GLU A 60 4.95 18.17 1.28
C GLU A 60 6.02 17.74 2.29
N MET A 61 5.69 17.73 3.58
CA MET A 61 6.61 17.30 4.64
C MET A 61 6.95 15.81 4.58
N LEU A 62 6.15 15.01 3.84
CA LEU A 62 6.32 13.57 3.72
C LEU A 62 7.14 13.15 2.50
N LEU A 63 7.60 14.11 1.68
CA LEU A 63 8.19 13.83 0.38
C LEU A 63 9.45 12.96 0.46
N ASP A 64 10.25 13.15 1.51
CA ASP A 64 11.47 12.37 1.78
C ASP A 64 11.21 11.13 2.66
N HIS A 65 9.97 10.94 3.14
CA HIS A 65 9.64 9.89 4.10
C HIS A 65 8.67 8.83 3.55
N VAL A 66 7.87 9.16 2.54
CA VAL A 66 6.90 8.23 1.93
C VAL A 66 7.28 8.01 0.47
N PHE A 67 7.85 6.85 0.17
CA PHE A 67 8.30 6.51 -1.19
C PHE A 67 7.17 5.91 -2.03
N VAL A 68 6.30 5.11 -1.39
CA VAL A 68 5.16 4.47 -2.05
C VAL A 68 3.96 4.49 -1.11
N ALA A 69 2.82 4.92 -1.64
CA ALA A 69 1.51 4.73 -1.06
C ALA A 69 0.52 4.66 -2.21
N ARG A 70 -0.04 3.48 -2.45
CA ARG A 70 -0.89 3.21 -3.60
C ARG A 70 -2.01 2.26 -3.23
N CYS A 71 -3.19 2.57 -3.72
CA CYS A 71 -4.34 1.66 -3.79
C CYS A 71 -4.54 1.22 -5.24
N ALA A 72 -4.73 -0.08 -5.47
CA ALA A 72 -5.06 -0.64 -6.76
C ALA A 72 -6.09 -1.76 -6.59
N PRO A 73 -6.97 -2.01 -7.58
CA PRO A 73 -7.85 -3.17 -7.52
C PRO A 73 -7.01 -4.45 -7.41
N ALA A 74 -7.42 -5.34 -6.51
CA ALA A 74 -6.85 -6.68 -6.41
C ALA A 74 -7.40 -7.56 -7.54
N TYR A 75 -6.78 -8.72 -7.74
CA TYR A 75 -7.30 -9.73 -8.67
C TYR A 75 -8.67 -10.26 -8.23
N VAL A 76 -8.86 -10.40 -6.92
CA VAL A 76 -10.15 -10.75 -6.32
C VAL A 76 -11.07 -9.52 -6.42
N GLN A 77 -12.22 -9.70 -7.08
CA GLN A 77 -13.20 -8.63 -7.27
C GLN A 77 -13.70 -8.11 -5.91
N GLY A 78 -13.85 -6.79 -5.80
CA GLY A 78 -14.25 -6.12 -4.56
C GLY A 78 -13.09 -5.83 -3.60
N ASN A 79 -11.94 -6.48 -3.77
CA ASN A 79 -10.77 -6.25 -2.92
C ASN A 79 -9.81 -5.23 -3.53
N PHE A 80 -9.08 -4.53 -2.67
CA PHE A 80 -8.05 -3.58 -3.05
C PHE A 80 -6.70 -4.00 -2.47
N LYS A 81 -5.64 -3.88 -3.27
CA LYS A 81 -4.26 -3.99 -2.85
C LYS A 81 -3.75 -2.62 -2.43
N LEU A 82 -3.40 -2.50 -1.16
CA LEU A 82 -2.63 -1.38 -0.64
C LEU A 82 -1.14 -1.71 -0.71
N SER A 83 -0.31 -0.74 -1.05
CA SER A 83 1.14 -0.88 -1.10
C SER A 83 1.79 0.34 -0.50
N PHE A 84 2.63 0.10 0.52
CA PHE A 84 3.31 1.14 1.28
C PHE A 84 4.82 0.88 1.27
N SER A 85 5.58 1.96 1.18
CA SER A 85 7.02 1.98 1.39
C SER A 85 7.38 3.34 1.96
N VAL A 86 8.01 3.33 3.13
CA VAL A 86 8.33 4.53 3.91
C VAL A 86 9.75 4.44 4.45
N ASP A 87 10.32 5.59 4.76
CA ASP A 87 11.57 5.73 5.48
C ASP A 87 11.50 5.12 6.89
N GLN A 88 12.67 4.82 7.46
CA GLN A 88 12.80 4.25 8.81
C GLN A 88 12.08 5.08 9.88
N SER A 89 12.08 6.41 9.75
CA SER A 89 11.41 7.33 10.67
C SER A 89 9.90 7.09 10.80
N LEU A 90 9.23 6.61 9.74
CA LEU A 90 7.79 6.36 9.73
C LEU A 90 7.42 4.88 9.95
N GLN A 91 8.38 4.00 10.23
CA GLN A 91 8.11 2.57 10.39
C GLN A 91 7.16 2.25 11.55
N ALA A 92 7.22 3.02 12.64
CA ALA A 92 6.30 2.88 13.76
C ALA A 92 4.85 3.19 13.34
N VAL A 93 4.66 4.28 12.61
CA VAL A 93 3.34 4.69 12.09
C VAL A 93 2.82 3.69 11.07
N LEU A 94 3.67 3.23 10.14
CA LEU A 94 3.30 2.18 9.19
C LEU A 94 2.91 0.88 9.91
N SER A 95 3.65 0.46 10.93
CA SER A 95 3.34 -0.75 11.68
C SER A 95 1.97 -0.68 12.36
N VAL A 96 1.62 0.47 12.93
CA VAL A 96 0.28 0.71 13.48
C VAL A 96 -0.78 0.68 12.38
N LEU A 97 -0.56 1.40 11.27
CA LEU A 97 -1.48 1.39 10.13
C LEU A 97 -1.75 -0.04 9.62
N LEU A 98 -0.71 -0.85 9.45
CA LEU A 98 -0.85 -2.24 9.01
C LEU A 98 -1.64 -3.09 10.02
N ARG A 99 -1.39 -2.93 11.32
CA ARG A 99 -2.11 -3.65 12.36
C ARG A 99 -3.61 -3.31 12.36
N VAL A 100 -3.94 -2.04 12.18
CA VAL A 100 -5.34 -1.56 12.08
C VAL A 100 -6.03 -2.12 10.84
N LEU A 101 -5.33 -2.11 9.69
CA LEU A 101 -5.85 -2.71 8.47
C LEU A 101 -6.04 -4.22 8.61
N GLN A 102 -5.16 -4.92 9.32
CA GLN A 102 -5.32 -6.35 9.60
C GLN A 102 -6.49 -6.63 10.55
N ALA A 103 -6.70 -5.80 11.58
CA ALA A 103 -7.81 -5.93 12.51
C ALA A 103 -9.18 -5.81 11.81
N THR A 104 -9.25 -5.05 10.72
CA THR A 104 -10.46 -4.91 9.89
C THR A 104 -10.61 -5.97 8.80
N GLY A 105 -9.80 -7.04 8.82
CA GLY A 105 -9.86 -8.14 7.86
C GLY A 105 -8.90 -8.02 6.67
N GLY A 106 -7.96 -7.07 6.69
CA GLY A 106 -6.92 -6.94 5.69
C GLY A 106 -5.87 -8.05 5.79
N GLU A 107 -5.42 -8.55 4.63
CA GLU A 107 -4.32 -9.51 4.56
C GLU A 107 -2.99 -8.80 4.31
N LEU A 108 -2.01 -9.01 5.20
CA LEU A 108 -0.67 -8.51 5.02
C LEU A 108 0.17 -9.52 4.22
N LYS A 109 0.62 -9.11 3.02
CA LYS A 109 1.51 -9.89 2.17
C LYS A 109 2.90 -9.26 2.19
N HIS A 110 3.89 -10.03 2.65
CA HIS A 110 5.29 -9.62 2.63
C HIS A 110 5.99 -10.14 1.36
N GLY A 111 6.81 -9.28 0.75
CA GLY A 111 7.63 -9.65 -0.41
C GLY A 111 6.92 -9.55 -1.75
N THR A 112 7.68 -9.83 -2.80
CA THR A 112 7.17 -9.83 -4.18
C THR A 112 6.61 -11.22 -4.48
N PRO A 113 5.41 -11.34 -5.07
CA PRO A 113 4.96 -12.64 -5.54
C PRO A 113 5.95 -13.18 -6.58
N PRO A 114 6.27 -14.48 -6.56
CA PRO A 114 7.18 -15.07 -7.53
C PRO A 114 6.67 -14.84 -8.95
N LYS A 115 7.52 -14.22 -9.76
CA LYS A 115 7.24 -13.73 -11.12
C LYS A 115 7.21 -14.85 -12.14
N SER A 116 7.87 -15.99 -11.88
CA SER A 116 7.96 -17.11 -12.81
C SER A 116 7.68 -18.48 -12.18
N ALA A 117 7.45 -19.49 -13.02
CA ALA A 117 7.32 -20.88 -12.59
C ALA A 117 8.62 -21.41 -11.95
N GLN A 118 9.79 -20.98 -12.44
CA GLN A 118 11.08 -21.38 -11.85
C GLN A 118 11.25 -20.75 -10.46
N GLU A 119 10.84 -19.49 -10.30
CA GLU A 119 10.93 -18.78 -9.01
C GLU A 119 10.00 -19.43 -7.98
N ARG A 120 8.80 -19.86 -8.39
CA ARG A 120 7.90 -20.68 -7.55
C ARG A 120 8.53 -22.01 -7.15
N ALA A 121 9.20 -22.70 -8.08
CA ALA A 121 9.87 -23.97 -7.80
C ALA A 121 11.07 -23.80 -6.85
N LEU A 122 11.85 -22.72 -7.00
CA LEU A 122 12.97 -22.38 -6.12
C LEU A 122 12.47 -22.06 -4.71
N ILE A 123 11.44 -21.22 -4.57
CA ILE A 123 10.84 -20.91 -3.26
C ILE A 123 10.34 -22.19 -2.61
N LYS A 124 9.65 -23.07 -3.35
CA LYS A 124 9.22 -24.37 -2.83
C LYS A 124 10.39 -25.21 -2.31
N LEU A 125 11.48 -25.28 -3.06
CA LEU A 125 12.67 -26.03 -2.67
C LEU A 125 13.34 -25.45 -1.41
N LEU A 126 13.44 -24.13 -1.30
CA LEU A 126 13.98 -23.45 -0.12
C LEU A 126 13.11 -23.66 1.13
N VAL A 127 11.79 -23.76 0.94
CA VAL A 127 10.84 -24.06 2.02
C VAL A 127 10.95 -25.51 2.47
N ASP A 128 11.02 -26.45 1.54
CA ASP A 128 11.20 -27.87 1.82
C ASP A 128 12.53 -28.15 2.55
N MET A 129 13.56 -27.33 2.30
CA MET A 129 14.86 -27.38 2.98
C MET A 129 14.86 -26.70 4.36
N GLY A 130 13.79 -26.00 4.75
CA GLY A 130 13.73 -25.25 6.02
C GLY A 130 14.56 -23.95 6.04
N GLU A 131 15.17 -23.58 4.91
CA GLU A 131 15.97 -22.36 4.74
C GLU A 131 15.11 -21.12 4.48
N TRP A 132 13.80 -21.31 4.27
CA TRP A 132 12.85 -20.24 4.02
C TRP A 132 11.48 -20.58 4.62
N THR A 133 10.94 -19.70 5.45
CA THR A 133 9.54 -19.80 5.91
C THR A 133 8.62 -19.21 4.84
N ALA A 134 8.05 -20.05 3.96
CA ALA A 134 6.98 -19.57 3.09
C ALA A 134 5.76 -19.30 3.95
N MET A 135 5.39 -18.03 4.01
CA MET A 135 4.07 -17.65 4.50
C MET A 135 3.01 -18.29 3.59
N PRO A 136 1.93 -18.84 4.15
CA PRO A 136 0.91 -19.53 3.37
C PRO A 136 0.41 -18.57 2.29
N ILE A 137 0.54 -18.99 1.04
CA ILE A 137 -0.14 -18.35 -0.08
C ILE A 137 -1.61 -18.77 0.08
N VAL A 138 -2.37 -18.00 0.84
CA VAL A 138 -3.82 -18.18 0.92
C VAL A 138 -4.38 -17.79 -0.44
N SER A 139 -4.88 -18.81 -1.15
CA SER A 139 -5.51 -18.74 -2.47
C SER A 139 -6.96 -18.32 -2.37
#